data_AF-Q96XA8-F1
#
_entry.id   AF-Q96XA8-F1
#
_cell.length_a   1.000
_cell.length_b   1.000
_cell.length_c   1.000
_cell.angle_alpha   90.00
_cell.angle_beta   90.00
_cell.angle_gamma   90.00
#
_symmetry.space_group_name_H-M   'P 1'
#
loop_
_entity.id
_entity.type
_entity.pdbx_description
1 polymer ?
#
loop_
_entity_poly.entity_id
_entity_poly.type
_entity_poly.pdbx_seq_one_letter_code
_entity_poly.pdbx_strand_id
1 'polypeptide(L)'
;MPICPSCEIKFNSWYDVAEHIDLMANKRSDKSHVMWLNRNLSIKRLSKEELANKLEDYFSTPEGLGMWIRKRFIEKFYGENPHPFILAMQKPTRGVLLGYVIEHQHFLKNWVKVLSSIVFKTDKDEVVEYELENIAVEFIGYKGRPSHYELLLRMGESLGMPREKILNTQPLPDTQFAINTWRRIAEEKHWLITMASMHSLELVADRSLRNYGAKLHYFDPQILVSNEYPQAVKDFLREGYEADVSHAGEALYLVEKYAKGMEEEIQVNVLKSFDAFSKYLFARLERGIELEPQLMRVIIK
;
A
#
# COMPACT_ATOMS: atom_id res chain seq x y z
N MET A 1 -3.17 0.02 -26.41
CA MET A 1 -2.83 -1.42 -26.50
C MET A 1 -2.84 -1.95 -25.09
N PRO A 2 -3.82 -2.77 -24.71
CA PRO A 2 -3.95 -3.21 -23.34
C PRO A 2 -2.83 -4.17 -22.92
N ILE A 3 -2.50 -4.14 -21.64
CA ILE A 3 -1.38 -4.80 -20.98
C ILE A 3 -1.95 -5.88 -20.07
N CYS A 4 -1.40 -7.08 -20.15
CA CYS A 4 -1.73 -8.11 -19.18
C CYS A 4 -1.27 -7.66 -17.78
N PRO A 5 -2.18 -7.54 -16.80
CA PRO A 5 -1.84 -6.98 -15.50
C PRO A 5 -1.02 -7.92 -14.60
N SER A 6 -0.85 -9.18 -15.03
CA SER A 6 0.02 -10.15 -14.38
C SER A 6 1.45 -10.10 -14.94
N CYS A 7 1.61 -10.32 -16.25
CA CYS A 7 2.92 -10.50 -16.89
C CYS A 7 3.40 -9.32 -17.76
N GLU A 8 2.62 -8.25 -17.86
CA GLU A 8 2.94 -7.01 -18.58
C GLU A 8 3.09 -7.12 -20.11
N ILE A 9 2.69 -8.25 -20.71
CA ILE A 9 2.67 -8.39 -22.17
C ILE A 9 1.59 -7.46 -22.75
N LYS A 10 1.93 -6.73 -23.83
CA LYS A 10 1.01 -5.85 -24.57
C LYS A 10 0.24 -6.60 -25.65
N PHE A 11 -1.03 -6.25 -25.83
CA PHE A 11 -1.95 -6.86 -26.78
C PHE A 11 -2.68 -5.79 -27.61
N ASN A 12 -3.36 -6.22 -28.68
CA ASN A 12 -4.07 -5.30 -29.57
C ASN A 12 -5.47 -4.94 -29.03
N SER A 13 -6.11 -5.84 -28.29
CA SER A 13 -7.46 -5.65 -27.74
C SER A 13 -7.63 -6.31 -26.37
N TRP A 14 -8.67 -5.92 -25.62
CA TRP A 14 -9.02 -6.57 -24.35
C TRP A 14 -9.43 -8.03 -24.55
N TYR A 15 -9.95 -8.39 -25.73
CA TYR A 15 -10.22 -9.78 -26.09
C TYR A 15 -8.95 -10.62 -26.16
N ASP A 16 -7.88 -10.08 -26.76
CA ASP A 16 -6.58 -10.76 -26.83
C ASP A 16 -5.97 -10.94 -25.43
N VAL A 17 -6.13 -9.94 -24.55
CA VAL A 17 -5.72 -10.06 -23.13
C VAL A 17 -6.53 -11.15 -22.44
N ALA A 18 -7.85 -11.19 -22.63
CA ALA A 18 -8.72 -12.19 -22.05
C ALA A 18 -8.37 -13.61 -22.54
N GLU A 19 -8.08 -13.78 -23.83
CA GLU A 19 -7.61 -15.05 -24.38
C GLU A 19 -6.27 -15.47 -23.78
N HIS A 20 -5.33 -14.54 -23.67
CA HIS A 20 -4.04 -14.79 -23.03
C HIS A 20 -4.20 -15.21 -21.56
N ILE A 21 -5.01 -14.48 -20.79
CA ILE A 21 -5.25 -14.78 -19.38
C ILE A 21 -5.97 -16.13 -19.23
N ASP A 22 -6.98 -16.46 -20.04
CA ASP A 22 -7.64 -17.79 -20.00
C ASP A 22 -6.64 -18.91 -20.32
N LEU A 23 -5.76 -18.73 -21.30
CA LEU A 23 -4.71 -19.69 -21.64
C LEU A 23 -3.76 -19.90 -20.45
N MET A 24 -3.25 -18.82 -19.85
CA MET A 24 -2.30 -18.89 -18.74
C MET A 24 -2.94 -19.44 -17.47
N ALA A 25 -4.12 -18.95 -17.10
CA ALA A 25 -4.79 -19.30 -15.86
C ALA A 25 -5.43 -20.70 -15.92
N ASN A 26 -6.14 -21.04 -17.00
CA ASN A 26 -6.96 -22.25 -17.05
C ASN A 26 -6.28 -23.43 -17.76
N LYS A 27 -5.39 -23.19 -18.74
CA LYS A 27 -4.71 -24.29 -19.44
C LYS A 27 -3.32 -24.57 -18.88
N ARG A 28 -2.59 -23.54 -18.45
CA ARG A 28 -1.25 -23.69 -17.86
C ARG A 28 -1.25 -23.67 -16.33
N SER A 29 -2.38 -23.32 -15.71
CA SER A 29 -2.52 -23.19 -14.26
C SER A 29 -1.45 -22.27 -13.64
N ASP A 30 -1.09 -21.21 -14.37
CA ASP A 30 -0.12 -20.24 -13.90
C ASP A 30 -0.67 -19.49 -12.67
N LYS A 31 0.06 -19.60 -11.55
CA LYS A 31 -0.37 -19.06 -10.26
C LYS A 31 -0.58 -17.54 -10.32
N SER A 32 0.26 -16.82 -11.05
CA SER A 32 0.19 -15.35 -11.12
C SER A 32 -1.10 -14.88 -11.80
N HIS A 33 -1.46 -15.50 -12.93
CA HIS A 33 -2.67 -15.13 -13.67
C HIS A 33 -3.94 -15.55 -12.92
N VAL A 34 -3.97 -16.77 -12.34
CA VAL A 34 -5.11 -17.24 -11.53
C VAL A 34 -5.32 -16.32 -10.32
N MET A 35 -4.25 -15.99 -9.58
CA MET A 35 -4.36 -15.15 -8.40
C MET A 35 -4.79 -13.73 -8.75
N TRP A 36 -4.31 -13.17 -9.86
CA TRP A 36 -4.74 -11.85 -10.31
C TRP A 36 -6.25 -11.82 -10.61
N LEU A 37 -6.78 -12.81 -11.33
CA LEU A 37 -8.22 -12.93 -11.61
C LEU A 37 -9.05 -13.03 -10.33
N ASN A 38 -8.66 -13.94 -9.43
CA ASN A 38 -9.38 -14.19 -8.19
C ASN A 38 -9.44 -12.96 -7.29
N ARG A 39 -8.38 -12.14 -7.29
CA ARG A 39 -8.27 -10.94 -6.46
C ARG A 39 -9.01 -9.74 -7.01
N ASN A 40 -9.11 -9.61 -8.33
CA ASN A 40 -9.54 -8.36 -8.97
C ASN A 40 -10.86 -8.47 -9.74
N LEU A 41 -11.22 -9.64 -10.27
CA LEU A 41 -12.38 -9.79 -11.15
C LEU A 41 -13.38 -10.85 -10.70
N SER A 42 -12.95 -12.10 -10.54
CA SER A 42 -13.83 -13.20 -10.12
C SER A 42 -13.06 -14.46 -9.74
N ILE A 43 -13.62 -15.20 -8.77
CA ILE A 43 -13.19 -16.56 -8.42
C ILE A 43 -13.79 -17.60 -9.39
N LYS A 44 -14.91 -17.27 -10.03
CA LYS A 44 -15.55 -18.14 -11.03
C LYS A 44 -14.88 -17.93 -12.38
N ARG A 45 -14.72 -19.02 -13.13
CA ARG A 45 -14.29 -18.94 -14.53
C ARG A 45 -15.33 -18.19 -15.35
N LEU A 46 -14.87 -17.29 -16.21
CA LEU A 46 -15.67 -16.48 -17.13
C LEU A 46 -15.42 -16.92 -18.57
N SER A 47 -16.35 -16.62 -19.48
CA SER A 47 -16.05 -16.70 -20.92
C SER A 47 -15.01 -15.65 -21.32
N LYS A 48 -14.41 -15.79 -22.51
CA LYS A 48 -13.42 -14.81 -22.98
C LYS A 48 -14.07 -13.44 -23.19
N GLU A 49 -15.29 -13.42 -23.73
CA GLU A 49 -16.07 -12.21 -23.99
C GLU A 49 -16.44 -11.51 -22.68
N GLU A 50 -16.92 -12.27 -21.68
CA GLU A 50 -17.22 -11.74 -20.34
C GLU A 50 -15.96 -11.20 -19.66
N LEU A 51 -14.84 -11.91 -19.77
CA LEU A 51 -13.57 -11.49 -19.19
C LEU A 51 -13.04 -10.22 -19.87
N ALA A 52 -13.12 -10.11 -21.20
CA ALA A 52 -12.69 -8.93 -21.94
C ALA A 52 -13.46 -7.67 -21.50
N ASN A 53 -14.79 -7.75 -21.45
CA ASN A 53 -15.63 -6.65 -21.00
C ASN A 53 -15.32 -6.24 -19.56
N LYS A 54 -15.15 -7.22 -18.66
CA LYS A 54 -14.79 -6.93 -17.27
C LYS A 54 -13.40 -6.31 -17.12
N LEU A 55 -12.43 -6.72 -17.94
CA LEU A 55 -11.09 -6.10 -17.94
C LEU A 55 -11.18 -4.65 -18.40
N GLU A 56 -11.88 -4.38 -19.50
CA GLU A 56 -12.09 -3.03 -20.02
C GLU A 56 -12.76 -2.13 -18.97
N ASP A 57 -13.87 -2.59 -18.38
CA ASP A 57 -14.56 -1.88 -17.31
C ASP A 57 -13.66 -1.66 -16.10
N TYR A 58 -12.87 -2.68 -15.72
CA TYR A 58 -12.00 -2.62 -14.56
C TYR A 58 -10.90 -1.57 -14.70
N PHE A 59 -10.30 -1.44 -15.89
CA PHE A 59 -9.23 -0.47 -16.18
C PHE A 59 -9.73 0.89 -16.68
N SER A 60 -11.03 1.02 -16.97
CA SER A 60 -11.62 2.32 -17.33
C SER A 60 -11.47 3.35 -16.18
N THR A 61 -11.19 4.61 -16.54
CA THR A 61 -11.01 5.74 -15.59
C THR A 61 -11.96 6.90 -15.88
N PRO A 62 -13.29 6.68 -15.95
CA PRO A 62 -14.23 7.76 -16.28
C PRO A 62 -14.23 8.91 -15.25
N GLU A 63 -13.83 8.62 -14.01
CA GLU A 63 -13.74 9.57 -12.89
C GLU A 63 -12.29 10.03 -12.60
N GLY A 64 -11.34 9.71 -13.48
CA GLY A 64 -9.92 10.03 -13.30
C GLY A 64 -9.10 8.88 -12.69
N LEU A 65 -7.78 8.94 -12.91
CA LEU A 65 -6.84 7.91 -12.45
C LEU A 65 -6.70 7.92 -10.92
N GLY A 66 -6.70 9.09 -10.27
CA GLY A 66 -6.64 9.20 -8.82
C GLY A 66 -7.85 8.55 -8.15
N MET A 67 -9.05 8.73 -8.70
CA MET A 67 -10.27 8.06 -8.21
C MET A 67 -10.21 6.54 -8.43
N TRP A 68 -9.71 6.11 -9.59
CA TRP A 68 -9.49 4.68 -9.85
C TRP A 68 -8.56 4.05 -8.81
N ILE A 69 -7.41 4.65 -8.53
CA ILE A 69 -6.44 4.16 -7.54
C ILE A 69 -7.11 4.06 -6.16
N ARG A 70 -7.84 5.10 -5.75
CA ARG A 70 -8.58 5.14 -4.48
C ARG A 70 -9.61 4.03 -4.38
N LYS A 71 -10.43 3.82 -5.42
CA LYS A 71 -11.46 2.77 -5.45
C LYS A 71 -10.83 1.37 -5.33
N ARG A 72 -9.77 1.10 -6.10
CA ARG A 72 -9.06 -0.20 -6.04
C ARG A 72 -8.38 -0.44 -4.71
N PHE A 73 -7.83 0.60 -4.09
CA PHE A 73 -7.27 0.52 -2.75
C PHE A 73 -8.36 0.16 -1.72
N ILE A 74 -9.52 0.83 -1.76
CA ILE A 74 -10.65 0.55 -0.86
C ILE A 74 -11.14 -0.88 -1.05
N GLU A 75 -11.42 -1.31 -2.28
CA GLU A 75 -11.91 -2.67 -2.55
C GLU A 75 -10.97 -3.75 -1.99
N LYS A 76 -9.65 -3.54 -2.10
CA LYS A 76 -8.64 -4.51 -1.68
C LYS A 76 -8.41 -4.54 -0.16
N PHE A 77 -8.42 -3.38 0.50
CA PHE A 77 -7.98 -3.27 1.90
C PHE A 77 -9.11 -2.96 2.89
N TYR A 78 -10.16 -2.29 2.43
CA TYR A 78 -11.26 -1.74 3.23
C TYR A 78 -12.66 -2.16 2.73
N GLY A 79 -12.73 -3.11 1.79
CA GLY A 79 -13.96 -3.57 1.15
C GLY A 79 -14.77 -4.52 2.03
N GLU A 80 -15.51 -5.45 1.40
CA GLU A 80 -16.33 -6.44 2.11
C GLU A 80 -15.50 -7.40 2.98
N ASN A 81 -14.26 -7.67 2.58
CA ASN A 81 -13.29 -8.46 3.35
C ASN A 81 -12.04 -7.60 3.62
N PRO A 82 -12.06 -6.72 4.64
CA PRO A 82 -10.90 -5.89 4.95
C PRO A 82 -9.65 -6.69 5.27
N HIS A 83 -8.48 -6.08 5.08
CA HIS A 83 -7.21 -6.75 5.32
C HIS A 83 -7.09 -7.20 6.80
N PRO A 84 -6.61 -8.41 7.12
CA PRO A 84 -6.53 -8.91 8.50
C PRO A 84 -5.76 -8.00 9.45
N PHE A 85 -4.67 -7.36 8.97
CA PHE A 85 -3.96 -6.36 9.77
C PHE A 85 -4.83 -5.13 10.10
N ILE A 86 -5.65 -4.64 9.18
CA ILE A 86 -6.56 -3.50 9.42
C ILE A 86 -7.65 -3.89 10.43
N LEU A 87 -8.15 -5.13 10.37
CA LEU A 87 -9.07 -5.67 11.38
C LEU A 87 -8.40 -5.71 12.77
N ALA A 88 -7.17 -6.22 12.85
CA ALA A 88 -6.40 -6.24 14.09
C ALA A 88 -6.07 -4.82 14.62
N MET A 89 -5.93 -3.85 13.72
CA MET A 89 -5.69 -2.44 14.06
C MET A 89 -6.92 -1.69 14.60
N GLN A 90 -8.13 -2.25 14.53
CA GLN A 90 -9.30 -1.56 15.10
C GLN A 90 -9.15 -1.38 16.62
N LYS A 91 -8.69 -2.41 17.34
CA LYS A 91 -8.36 -2.36 18.77
C LYS A 91 -7.06 -3.13 19.01
N PRO A 92 -5.92 -2.52 18.64
CA PRO A 92 -4.68 -3.25 18.52
C PRO A 92 -4.12 -3.63 19.88
N THR A 93 -3.71 -4.89 20.04
CA THR A 93 -2.95 -5.30 21.22
C THR A 93 -1.53 -4.72 21.16
N ARG A 94 -0.80 -4.85 22.27
CA ARG A 94 0.62 -4.52 22.31
C ARG A 94 1.42 -5.27 21.23
N GLY A 95 1.11 -6.54 20.99
CA GLY A 95 1.71 -7.35 19.93
C GLY A 95 1.47 -6.77 18.54
N VAL A 96 0.24 -6.39 18.21
CA VAL A 96 -0.10 -5.76 16.92
C VAL A 96 0.72 -4.48 16.71
N LEU A 97 0.76 -3.60 17.71
CA LEU A 97 1.51 -2.33 17.62
C LEU A 97 3.03 -2.56 17.51
N LEU A 98 3.61 -3.51 18.25
CA LEU A 98 5.03 -3.84 18.12
C LEU A 98 5.34 -4.52 16.77
N GLY A 99 4.45 -5.34 16.25
CA GLY A 99 4.55 -5.89 14.89
C GLY A 99 4.55 -4.79 13.83
N TYR A 100 3.71 -3.77 14.03
CA TYR A 100 3.74 -2.55 13.23
C TYR A 100 5.12 -1.86 13.34
N VAL A 101 5.61 -1.55 14.56
CA VAL A 101 6.91 -0.89 14.77
C VAL A 101 8.05 -1.62 14.05
N ILE A 102 8.20 -2.92 14.30
CA ILE A 102 9.34 -3.71 13.84
C ILE A 102 9.39 -3.79 12.32
N GLU A 103 8.26 -4.06 11.67
CA GLU A 103 8.25 -4.20 10.21
C GLU A 103 8.21 -2.83 9.51
N HIS A 104 7.60 -1.80 10.12
CA HIS A 104 7.49 -0.47 9.51
C HIS A 104 8.75 0.37 9.57
N GLN A 105 9.68 0.11 10.49
CA GLN A 105 10.98 0.76 10.43
C GLN A 105 11.71 0.45 9.10
N HIS A 106 11.52 -0.76 8.57
CA HIS A 106 12.16 -1.21 7.32
C HIS A 106 11.44 -0.63 6.12
N PHE A 107 10.11 -0.55 6.20
CA PHE A 107 9.30 0.17 5.22
C PHE A 107 9.71 1.63 5.12
N LEU A 108 9.83 2.38 6.22
CA LEU A 108 10.21 3.80 6.20
C LEU A 108 11.64 4.01 5.68
N LYS A 109 12.58 3.12 6.02
CA LYS A 109 13.94 3.12 5.42
C LYS A 109 13.91 2.90 3.90
N ASN A 110 12.99 2.07 3.41
CA ASN A 110 12.79 1.87 1.97
C ASN A 110 12.08 3.07 1.33
N TRP A 111 11.05 3.59 1.99
CA TRP A 111 10.23 4.71 1.55
C TRP A 111 11.09 5.89 1.12
N VAL A 112 11.92 6.42 2.03
CA VAL A 112 12.80 7.58 1.72
C VAL A 112 13.79 7.31 0.58
N LYS A 113 14.25 6.06 0.42
CA LYS A 113 15.16 5.68 -0.68
C LYS A 113 14.45 5.62 -2.02
N VAL A 114 13.22 5.09 -2.05
CA VAL A 114 12.41 5.05 -3.27
C VAL A 114 11.99 6.46 -3.66
N LEU A 115 11.55 7.29 -2.72
CA LEU A 115 11.24 8.71 -2.99
C LEU A 115 12.46 9.47 -3.53
N SER A 116 13.65 9.21 -2.98
CA SER A 116 14.90 9.79 -3.51
C SER A 116 15.17 9.40 -4.97
N SER A 117 14.73 8.22 -5.41
CA SER A 117 14.83 7.82 -6.82
C SER A 117 13.87 8.59 -7.72
N ILE A 118 12.70 9.01 -7.20
CA ILE A 118 11.75 9.86 -7.91
C ILE A 118 12.38 11.24 -8.12
N VAL A 119 12.94 11.83 -7.06
CA VAL A 119 13.70 13.11 -7.13
C VAL A 119 14.79 13.05 -8.20
N PHE A 120 15.56 11.95 -8.24
CA PHE A 120 16.64 11.79 -9.20
C PHE A 120 16.16 11.63 -10.66
N LYS A 121 15.03 10.94 -10.88
CA LYS A 121 14.55 10.55 -12.22
C LYS A 121 13.51 11.49 -12.82
N THR A 122 12.82 12.29 -12.01
CA THR A 122 11.77 13.18 -12.49
C THR A 122 12.34 14.37 -13.25
N ASP A 123 11.59 14.83 -14.24
CA ASP A 123 11.88 16.02 -15.04
C ASP A 123 10.91 17.18 -14.70
N LYS A 124 10.17 17.07 -13.58
CA LYS A 124 9.14 18.02 -13.14
C LYS A 124 9.53 18.67 -11.81
N ASP A 125 9.77 19.98 -11.81
CA ASP A 125 10.18 20.72 -10.61
C ASP A 125 9.16 20.60 -9.47
N GLU A 126 7.85 20.68 -9.75
CA GLU A 126 6.82 20.50 -8.71
C GLU A 126 6.85 19.11 -8.05
N VAL A 127 7.29 18.08 -8.80
CA VAL A 127 7.49 16.73 -8.23
C VAL A 127 8.78 16.67 -7.44
N VAL A 128 9.86 17.34 -7.89
CA VAL A 128 11.10 17.46 -7.11
C VAL A 128 10.82 18.12 -5.76
N GLU A 129 10.11 19.25 -5.76
CA GLU A 129 9.75 19.98 -4.55
C GLU A 129 8.89 19.13 -3.60
N TYR A 130 7.84 18.50 -4.13
CA TYR A 130 6.96 17.61 -3.36
C TYR A 130 7.74 16.47 -2.69
N GLU A 131 8.59 15.78 -3.44
CA GLU A 131 9.32 14.62 -2.92
C GLU A 131 10.44 15.01 -1.95
N LEU A 132 11.10 16.15 -2.18
CA LEU A 132 12.08 16.68 -1.23
C LEU A 132 11.44 17.10 0.10
N GLU A 133 10.24 17.69 0.07
CA GLU A 133 9.48 17.99 1.29
C GLU A 133 9.13 16.69 2.04
N ASN A 134 8.60 15.67 1.35
CA ASN A 134 8.30 14.38 1.97
C ASN A 134 9.55 13.73 2.60
N ILE A 135 10.68 13.69 1.88
CA ILE A 135 11.94 13.14 2.41
C ILE A 135 12.42 13.95 3.62
N ALA A 136 12.33 15.28 3.58
CA ALA A 136 12.73 16.13 4.70
C ALA A 136 11.88 15.84 5.93
N VAL A 137 10.55 15.76 5.80
CA VAL A 137 9.64 15.44 6.91
C VAL A 137 9.94 14.05 7.48
N GLU A 138 10.23 13.06 6.64
CA GLU A 138 10.60 11.70 7.09
C GLU A 138 11.96 11.63 7.80
N PHE A 139 12.89 12.54 7.49
CA PHE A 139 14.24 12.51 8.05
C PHE A 139 14.41 13.41 9.28
N ILE A 140 13.93 14.66 9.20
CA ILE A 140 14.12 15.68 10.25
C ILE A 140 12.81 16.10 10.94
N GLY A 141 11.65 15.70 10.43
CA GLY A 141 10.34 16.08 10.96
C GLY A 141 9.82 17.43 10.45
N TYR A 142 8.69 17.88 10.99
CA TYR A 142 7.98 19.06 10.50
C TYR A 142 7.74 20.09 11.61
N LYS A 143 8.15 21.34 11.38
CA LYS A 143 7.99 22.48 12.31
C LYS A 143 8.45 22.17 13.74
N GLY A 144 9.59 21.50 13.88
CA GLY A 144 10.18 21.14 15.17
C GLY A 144 9.57 19.89 15.83
N ARG A 145 8.55 19.28 15.22
CA ARG A 145 8.08 17.93 15.61
C ARG A 145 9.05 16.86 15.10
N PRO A 146 9.22 15.73 15.81
CA PRO A 146 10.04 14.62 15.33
C PRO A 146 9.50 14.03 14.01
N SER A 147 10.36 13.35 13.25
CA SER A 147 9.94 12.62 12.05
C SER A 147 9.07 11.40 12.38
N HIS A 148 8.32 10.91 11.40
CA HIS A 148 7.53 9.68 11.54
C HIS A 148 8.38 8.49 11.98
N TYR A 149 9.61 8.39 11.46
CA TYR A 149 10.55 7.34 11.86
C TYR A 149 10.90 7.42 13.36
N GLU A 150 11.19 8.62 13.88
CA GLU A 150 11.48 8.79 15.31
C GLU A 150 10.24 8.53 16.17
N LEU A 151 9.06 8.98 15.75
CA LEU A 151 7.79 8.71 16.44
C LEU A 151 7.49 7.21 16.49
N LEU A 152 7.77 6.46 15.42
CA LEU A 152 7.63 5.01 15.36
C LEU A 152 8.53 4.30 16.39
N LEU A 153 9.79 4.73 16.51
CA LEU A 153 10.72 4.17 17.48
C LEU A 153 10.25 4.45 18.92
N ARG A 154 9.80 5.68 19.19
CA ARG A 154 9.23 6.06 20.50
C ARG A 154 7.97 5.27 20.83
N MET A 155 7.13 4.98 19.85
CA MET A 155 5.99 4.09 20.03
C MET A 155 6.46 2.71 20.53
N GLY A 156 7.46 2.11 19.88
CA GLY A 156 8.04 0.84 20.31
C GLY A 156 8.65 0.86 21.71
N GLU A 157 9.40 1.92 22.03
CA GLU A 157 9.99 2.14 23.36
C GLU A 157 8.90 2.23 24.44
N SER A 158 7.82 2.97 24.17
CA SER A 158 6.68 3.10 25.09
C SER A 158 5.91 1.79 25.32
N LEU A 159 6.00 0.85 24.37
CA LEU A 159 5.45 -0.50 24.46
C LEU A 159 6.45 -1.48 25.10
N GLY A 160 7.57 -0.99 25.63
CA GLY A 160 8.55 -1.78 26.38
C GLY A 160 9.52 -2.57 25.50
N MET A 161 9.69 -2.22 24.23
CA MET A 161 10.78 -2.78 23.40
C MET A 161 11.91 -1.75 23.27
N PRO A 162 13.13 -2.05 23.77
CA PRO A 162 14.27 -1.14 23.61
C PRO A 162 14.58 -0.87 22.14
N ARG A 163 14.93 0.38 21.82
CA ARG A 163 15.29 0.82 20.46
C ARG A 163 16.36 -0.04 19.81
N GLU A 164 17.39 -0.42 20.55
CA GLU A 164 18.44 -1.33 20.06
C GLU A 164 17.84 -2.64 19.53
N LYS A 165 16.89 -3.24 20.27
CA LYS A 165 16.21 -4.46 19.84
C LYS A 165 15.37 -4.23 18.59
N ILE A 166 14.64 -3.10 18.51
CA ILE A 166 13.87 -2.73 17.32
C ILE A 166 14.81 -2.67 16.12
N LEU A 167 15.89 -1.88 16.19
CA LEU A 167 16.82 -1.62 15.10
C LEU A 167 17.58 -2.87 14.63
N ASN A 168 17.89 -3.79 15.55
CA ASN A 168 18.61 -5.03 15.24
C ASN A 168 17.70 -6.16 14.73
N THR A 169 16.37 -6.01 14.83
CA THR A 169 15.42 -7.03 14.34
C THR A 169 15.30 -6.97 12.82
N GLN A 170 15.67 -8.07 12.15
CA GLN A 170 15.58 -8.17 10.69
C GLN A 170 14.12 -8.23 10.21
N PRO A 171 13.82 -7.67 9.02
CA PRO A 171 12.47 -7.73 8.44
C PRO A 171 12.05 -9.18 8.16
N LEU A 172 10.76 -9.49 8.30
CA LEU A 172 10.22 -10.78 7.88
C LEU A 172 10.32 -10.97 6.35
N PRO A 173 10.26 -12.23 5.86
CA PRO A 173 10.38 -12.53 4.43
C PRO A 173 9.39 -11.75 3.55
N ASP A 174 8.14 -11.56 4.00
CA ASP A 174 7.14 -10.81 3.23
C ASP A 174 7.41 -9.30 3.22
N THR A 175 8.00 -8.73 4.29
CA THR A 175 8.50 -7.34 4.27
C THR A 175 9.68 -7.20 3.31
N GLN A 176 10.61 -8.17 3.29
CA GLN A 176 11.73 -8.17 2.34
C GLN A 176 11.24 -8.26 0.89
N PHE A 177 10.29 -9.16 0.61
CA PHE A 177 9.67 -9.28 -0.71
C PHE A 177 9.03 -7.97 -1.16
N ALA A 178 8.28 -7.32 -0.28
CA ALA A 178 7.62 -6.05 -0.60
C ALA A 178 8.64 -4.95 -0.90
N ILE A 179 9.66 -4.80 -0.04
CA ILE A 179 10.78 -3.87 -0.26
C ILE A 179 11.45 -4.13 -1.61
N ASN A 180 11.81 -5.37 -1.92
CA ASN A 180 12.45 -5.71 -3.19
C ASN A 180 11.55 -5.41 -4.40
N THR A 181 10.24 -5.60 -4.25
CA THR A 181 9.26 -5.24 -5.30
C THR A 181 9.27 -3.74 -5.57
N TRP A 182 9.16 -2.91 -4.52
CA TRP A 182 9.17 -1.45 -4.69
C TRP A 182 10.51 -0.93 -5.20
N ARG A 183 11.62 -1.51 -4.74
CA ARG A 183 12.95 -1.16 -5.26
C ARG A 183 13.09 -1.50 -6.74
N ARG A 184 12.58 -2.66 -7.17
CA ARG A 184 12.58 -3.03 -8.59
C ARG A 184 11.71 -2.10 -9.43
N ILE A 185 10.53 -1.70 -8.94
CA ILE A 185 9.71 -0.67 -9.60
C ILE A 185 10.54 0.62 -9.73
N ALA A 186 11.14 1.07 -8.63
CA ALA A 186 11.96 2.27 -8.59
C ALA A 186 13.19 2.22 -9.51
N GLU A 187 13.79 1.05 -9.71
CA GLU A 187 14.95 0.82 -10.56
C GLU A 187 14.56 0.76 -12.05
N GLU A 188 13.56 -0.03 -12.39
CA GLU A 188 13.22 -0.41 -13.77
C GLU A 188 12.14 0.47 -14.43
N LYS A 189 11.26 1.11 -13.65
CA LYS A 189 10.10 1.85 -14.18
C LYS A 189 10.34 3.35 -14.25
N HIS A 190 9.42 4.01 -14.96
CA HIS A 190 9.34 5.47 -15.02
C HIS A 190 9.07 6.06 -13.63
N TRP A 191 9.57 7.28 -13.36
CA TRP A 191 9.41 7.94 -12.05
C TRP A 191 7.94 8.08 -11.65
N LEU A 192 7.06 8.38 -12.61
CA LEU A 192 5.63 8.55 -12.38
C LEU A 192 4.94 7.24 -11.91
N ILE A 193 5.38 6.09 -12.45
CA ILE A 193 4.92 4.78 -12.01
C ILE A 193 5.38 4.51 -10.58
N THR A 194 6.62 4.89 -10.27
CA THR A 194 7.19 4.75 -8.92
C THR A 194 6.43 5.62 -7.91
N MET A 195 6.17 6.88 -8.25
CA MET A 195 5.38 7.83 -7.46
C MET A 195 3.98 7.28 -7.16
N ALA A 196 3.25 6.86 -8.21
CA ALA A 196 1.93 6.25 -8.05
C ALA A 196 1.98 4.98 -7.18
N SER A 197 3.01 4.16 -7.34
CA SER A 197 3.18 2.92 -6.58
C SER A 197 3.42 3.17 -5.10
N MET A 198 4.12 4.24 -4.72
CA MET A 198 4.41 4.55 -3.32
C MET A 198 3.28 5.35 -2.66
N HIS A 199 2.88 6.48 -3.25
CA HIS A 199 1.89 7.37 -2.63
C HIS A 199 0.48 6.79 -2.59
N SER A 200 0.14 5.84 -3.47
CA SER A 200 -1.12 5.11 -3.33
C SER A 200 -1.22 4.29 -2.03
N LEU A 201 -0.10 4.03 -1.34
CA LEU A 201 -0.07 3.30 -0.08
C LEU A 201 -0.42 4.19 1.13
N GLU A 202 -0.23 5.51 1.02
CA GLU A 202 -0.60 6.50 2.05
C GLU A 202 -2.12 6.53 2.29
N LEU A 203 -2.91 6.10 1.29
CA LEU A 203 -4.34 5.87 1.44
C LEU A 203 -4.67 4.94 2.62
N VAL A 204 -3.73 4.11 3.10
CA VAL A 204 -3.96 3.25 4.26
C VAL A 204 -4.39 4.03 5.50
N ALA A 205 -3.88 5.25 5.68
CA ALA A 205 -4.14 6.09 6.85
C ALA A 205 -5.01 7.33 6.53
N ASP A 206 -5.37 7.52 5.26
CA ASP A 206 -6.35 8.54 4.85
C ASP A 206 -7.73 8.26 5.46
N ARG A 207 -8.09 9.02 6.50
CA ARG A 207 -9.39 8.89 7.18
C ARG A 207 -10.59 9.23 6.28
N SER A 208 -10.39 9.91 5.15
CA SER A 208 -11.47 10.28 4.23
C SER A 208 -12.01 9.10 3.42
N LEU A 209 -11.31 7.95 3.39
CA LEU A 209 -11.75 6.76 2.64
C LEU A 209 -13.17 6.29 2.99
N ARG A 210 -13.67 6.58 4.20
CA ARG A 210 -15.06 6.32 4.60
C ARG A 210 -16.09 7.00 3.68
N ASN A 211 -15.77 8.20 3.20
CA ASN A 211 -16.62 8.96 2.29
C ASN A 211 -16.70 8.32 0.90
N TYR A 212 -15.77 7.42 0.58
CA TYR A 212 -15.64 6.74 -0.70
C TYR A 212 -15.97 5.24 -0.61
N GLY A 213 -16.60 4.80 0.50
CA GLY A 213 -17.12 3.45 0.65
C GLY A 213 -16.28 2.47 1.47
N ALA A 214 -15.18 2.92 2.11
CA ALA A 214 -14.45 2.09 3.06
C ALA A 214 -15.34 1.65 4.25
N LYS A 215 -15.30 0.36 4.60
CA LYS A 215 -16.13 -0.21 5.68
C LYS A 215 -15.58 0.06 7.07
N LEU A 216 -14.30 0.43 7.18
CA LEU A 216 -13.57 0.66 8.43
C LEU A 216 -12.69 1.92 8.33
N HIS A 217 -12.31 2.45 9.49
CA HIS A 217 -11.15 3.34 9.59
C HIS A 217 -9.88 2.50 9.68
N TYR A 218 -8.69 3.11 9.57
CA TYR A 218 -7.43 2.37 9.75
C TYR A 218 -7.31 1.74 11.15
N PHE A 219 -7.76 2.48 12.17
CA PHE A 219 -7.89 2.06 13.56
C PHE A 219 -9.09 2.78 14.20
N ASP A 220 -9.56 2.35 15.38
CA ASP A 220 -10.62 3.05 16.11
C ASP A 220 -10.14 4.44 16.55
N PRO A 221 -10.74 5.56 16.07
CA PRO A 221 -10.29 6.92 16.41
C PRO A 221 -10.30 7.21 17.92
N GLN A 222 -11.05 6.44 18.73
CA GLN A 222 -11.02 6.55 20.20
C GLN A 222 -9.63 6.30 20.80
N ILE A 223 -8.74 5.58 20.10
CA ILE A 223 -7.33 5.39 20.50
C ILE A 223 -6.61 6.72 20.72
N LEU A 224 -6.92 7.74 19.91
CA LEU A 224 -6.25 9.05 19.97
C LEU A 224 -6.65 9.89 21.18
N VAL A 225 -7.71 9.50 21.90
CA VAL A 225 -8.25 10.25 23.05
C VAL A 225 -8.33 9.42 24.34
N SER A 226 -8.33 8.09 24.25
CA SER A 226 -8.44 7.20 25.42
C SER A 226 -7.18 7.18 26.28
N ASN A 227 -7.29 6.77 27.54
CA ASN A 227 -6.13 6.56 28.42
C ASN A 227 -5.56 5.13 28.35
N GLU A 228 -6.06 4.31 27.43
CA GLU A 228 -5.67 2.89 27.29
C GLU A 228 -4.29 2.72 26.65
N TYR A 229 -3.88 3.66 25.80
CA TYR A 229 -2.63 3.61 25.04
C TYR A 229 -1.63 4.66 25.53
N PRO A 230 -0.32 4.34 25.55
CA PRO A 230 0.74 5.31 25.81
C PRO A 230 0.66 6.52 24.86
N GLN A 231 1.10 7.69 25.34
CA GLN A 231 1.07 8.91 24.54
C GLN A 231 1.83 8.77 23.21
N ALA A 232 2.99 8.09 23.21
CA ALA A 232 3.78 7.88 22.00
C ALA A 232 3.06 7.05 20.92
N VAL A 233 2.12 6.15 21.29
CA VAL A 233 1.26 5.46 20.31
C VAL A 233 0.35 6.47 19.62
N LYS A 234 -0.25 7.38 20.38
CA LYS A 234 -1.13 8.42 19.85
C LYS A 234 -0.35 9.41 18.99
N ASP A 235 0.85 9.80 19.42
CA ASP A 235 1.70 10.74 18.69
C ASP A 235 2.04 10.21 17.30
N PHE A 236 2.43 8.93 17.19
CA PHE A 236 2.69 8.30 15.90
C PHE A 236 1.43 8.15 15.04
N LEU A 237 0.34 7.59 15.59
CA LEU A 237 -0.89 7.34 14.82
C LEU A 237 -1.62 8.62 14.40
N ARG A 238 -1.43 9.72 15.12
CA ARG A 238 -2.05 11.01 14.83
C ARG A 238 -1.48 11.65 13.56
N GLU A 239 -0.18 11.51 13.30
CA GLU A 239 0.43 12.16 12.13
C GLU A 239 -0.24 11.68 10.83
N GLY A 240 -0.35 10.36 10.61
CA GLY A 240 -1.06 9.85 9.42
C GLY A 240 -2.56 10.18 9.43
N TYR A 241 -3.21 10.18 10.60
CA TYR A 241 -4.63 10.52 10.72
C TYR A 241 -4.96 11.99 10.35
N GLU A 242 -4.01 12.90 10.54
CA GLU A 242 -4.16 14.33 10.26
C GLU A 242 -3.57 14.72 8.89
N ALA A 243 -2.41 14.19 8.51
CA ALA A 243 -1.67 14.57 7.30
C ALA A 243 -2.11 13.81 6.03
N ASP A 244 -2.41 12.51 6.12
CA ASP A 244 -2.54 11.66 4.91
C ASP A 244 -3.79 11.95 4.08
N VAL A 245 -4.77 12.67 4.64
CA VAL A 245 -5.96 13.13 3.88
C VAL A 245 -5.55 14.08 2.75
N SER A 246 -4.63 15.02 3.02
CA SER A 246 -4.15 15.97 2.02
C SER A 246 -2.98 15.41 1.22
N HIS A 247 -2.05 14.69 1.86
CA HIS A 247 -0.84 14.17 1.20
C HIS A 247 -1.17 13.18 0.08
N ALA A 248 -1.99 12.16 0.36
CA ALA A 248 -2.37 11.19 -0.66
C ALA A 248 -3.22 11.82 -1.78
N GLY A 249 -4.03 12.84 -1.46
CA GLY A 249 -4.80 13.58 -2.46
C GLY A 249 -3.92 14.36 -3.42
N GLU A 250 -2.92 15.08 -2.91
CA GLU A 250 -1.97 15.86 -3.70
C GLU A 250 -1.08 14.98 -4.58
N ALA A 251 -0.53 13.89 -4.04
CA ALA A 251 0.27 12.95 -4.83
C ALA A 251 -0.54 12.33 -5.98
N LEU A 252 -1.77 11.88 -5.70
CA LEU A 252 -2.61 11.29 -6.74
C LEU A 252 -3.05 12.31 -7.79
N TYR A 253 -3.20 13.58 -7.41
CA TYR A 253 -3.43 14.66 -8.36
C TYR A 253 -2.23 14.86 -9.30
N LEU A 254 -1.00 14.91 -8.75
CA LEU A 254 0.23 15.00 -9.55
C LEU A 254 0.38 13.77 -10.47
N VAL A 255 0.07 12.58 -9.97
CA VAL A 255 0.08 11.34 -10.76
C VAL A 255 -0.87 11.46 -11.94
N GLU A 256 -2.12 11.85 -11.70
CA GLU A 256 -3.13 11.99 -12.75
C GLU A 256 -2.76 13.09 -13.77
N LYS A 257 -2.25 14.23 -13.30
CA LYS A 257 -1.80 15.35 -14.14
C LYS A 257 -0.75 14.92 -15.16
N TYR A 258 0.14 14.01 -14.79
CA TYR A 258 1.24 13.56 -15.65
C TYR A 258 1.03 12.19 -16.32
N ALA A 259 -0.08 11.50 -16.05
CA ALA A 259 -0.32 10.12 -16.49
C ALA A 259 -0.60 9.95 -18.00
N LYS A 260 -0.77 11.04 -18.76
CA LYS A 260 -1.26 11.00 -20.14
C LYS A 260 -0.46 10.03 -21.02
N GLY A 261 -1.13 8.97 -21.51
CA GLY A 261 -0.55 7.96 -22.39
C GLY A 261 0.17 6.81 -21.67
N MET A 262 0.16 6.79 -20.34
CA MET A 262 0.78 5.76 -19.49
C MET A 262 -0.19 5.22 -18.42
N GLU A 263 -1.47 5.60 -18.49
CA GLU A 263 -2.47 5.35 -17.45
C GLU A 263 -2.55 3.85 -17.10
N GLU A 264 -2.64 2.99 -18.11
CA GLU A 264 -2.74 1.56 -17.90
C GLU A 264 -1.46 0.93 -17.34
N GLU A 265 -0.29 1.43 -17.74
CA GLU A 265 0.98 0.99 -17.17
C GLU A 265 1.10 1.39 -15.69
N ILE A 266 0.63 2.58 -15.33
CA ILE A 266 0.51 3.02 -13.93
C ILE A 266 -0.46 2.11 -13.17
N GLN A 267 -1.66 1.88 -13.70
CA GLN A 267 -2.67 1.02 -13.08
C GLN A 267 -2.12 -0.39 -12.79
N VAL A 268 -1.47 -1.03 -13.76
CA VAL A 268 -0.86 -2.36 -13.59
C VAL A 268 0.19 -2.37 -12.48
N ASN A 269 1.07 -1.38 -12.44
CA ASN A 269 2.14 -1.33 -11.44
C ASN A 269 1.64 -0.92 -10.05
N VAL A 270 0.59 -0.09 -9.95
CA VAL A 270 -0.10 0.19 -8.68
C VAL A 270 -0.71 -1.08 -8.11
N LEU A 271 -1.36 -1.92 -8.92
CA LEU A 271 -1.87 -3.22 -8.43
C LEU A 271 -0.77 -4.15 -7.94
N LYS A 272 0.41 -4.13 -8.58
CA LYS A 272 1.60 -4.86 -8.09
C LYS A 272 2.10 -4.29 -6.77
N SER A 273 2.12 -2.97 -6.62
CA SER A 273 2.44 -2.31 -5.36
C SER A 273 1.45 -2.70 -4.26
N PHE A 274 0.16 -2.79 -4.58
CA PHE A 274 -0.86 -3.23 -3.63
C PHE A 274 -0.68 -4.69 -3.20
N ASP A 275 -0.25 -5.57 -4.10
CA ASP A 275 0.08 -6.96 -3.74
C ASP A 275 1.30 -7.04 -2.82
N ALA A 276 2.33 -6.23 -3.08
CA ALA A 276 3.47 -6.08 -2.17
C ALA A 276 3.04 -5.50 -0.81
N PHE A 277 2.17 -4.50 -0.81
CA PHE A 277 1.68 -3.88 0.40
C PHE A 277 0.83 -4.83 1.25
N SER A 278 -0.03 -5.65 0.65
CA SER A 278 -0.79 -6.68 1.37
C SER A 278 0.14 -7.67 2.09
N LYS A 279 1.18 -8.17 1.40
CA LYS A 279 2.20 -9.03 2.02
C LYS A 279 2.91 -8.33 3.18
N TYR A 280 3.28 -7.08 2.99
CA TYR A 280 3.90 -6.28 4.03
C TYR A 280 2.98 -6.06 5.25
N LEU A 281 1.68 -5.82 5.05
CA LEU A 281 0.72 -5.73 6.15
C LEU A 281 0.52 -7.08 6.85
N PHE A 282 0.58 -8.20 6.12
CA PHE A 282 0.59 -9.53 6.73
C PHE A 282 1.84 -9.74 7.59
N ALA A 283 3.02 -9.31 7.14
CA ALA A 283 4.23 -9.39 7.94
C ALA A 283 4.13 -8.61 9.26
N ARG A 284 3.50 -7.42 9.26
CA ARG A 284 3.22 -6.70 10.52
C ARG A 284 2.37 -7.54 11.48
N LEU A 285 1.36 -8.22 10.96
CA LEU A 285 0.47 -9.07 11.76
C LEU A 285 1.17 -10.33 12.25
N GLU A 286 1.92 -11.00 11.38
CA GLU A 286 2.74 -12.18 11.68
C GLU A 286 3.76 -11.87 12.78
N ARG A 287 4.45 -10.72 12.69
CA ARG A 287 5.33 -10.27 13.76
C ARG A 287 4.59 -10.06 15.08
N GLY A 288 3.36 -9.53 15.02
CA GLY A 288 2.51 -9.41 16.20
C GLY A 288 2.15 -10.77 16.80
N ILE A 289 1.92 -11.78 15.98
CA ILE A 289 1.67 -13.16 16.39
C ILE A 289 2.90 -13.79 17.06
N GLU A 290 4.11 -13.56 16.53
CA GLU A 290 5.36 -14.04 17.15
C GLU A 290 5.54 -13.50 18.58
N LEU A 291 5.13 -12.24 18.79
CA LEU A 291 5.21 -11.56 20.09
C LEU A 291 4.06 -11.94 21.03
N GLU A 292 2.87 -12.23 20.47
CA GLU A 292 1.64 -12.54 21.19
C GLU A 292 0.88 -13.69 20.50
N PRO A 293 1.24 -14.96 20.77
CA PRO A 293 0.64 -16.12 20.08
C PRO A 293 -0.89 -16.23 20.22
N GLN A 294 -1.47 -15.66 21.28
CA GLN A 294 -2.92 -15.57 21.47
C GLN A 294 -3.63 -14.80 20.35
N LEU A 295 -2.93 -13.91 19.63
CA LEU A 295 -3.48 -13.12 18.51
C LEU A 295 -3.98 -14.02 17.37
N MET A 296 -3.37 -15.19 17.15
CA MET A 296 -3.84 -16.16 16.16
C MET A 296 -5.29 -16.59 16.37
N ARG A 297 -5.72 -16.69 17.63
CA ARG A 297 -7.10 -17.11 17.97
C ARG A 297 -8.14 -16.04 17.66
N VAL A 298 -7.72 -14.79 17.49
CA VAL A 298 -8.59 -13.66 17.14
C VAL A 298 -8.72 -13.53 15.62
N ILE A 299 -7.70 -13.93 14.86
CA ILE A 299 -7.66 -13.82 13.39
C ILE A 299 -8.36 -14.99 12.69
N ILE A 300 -8.35 -16.20 13.28
CA ILE A 300 -8.92 -17.42 12.67
C ILE A 300 -10.42 -17.61 13.00
N LYS A 301 -11.01 -16.76 13.84
CA LYS A 301 -12.45 -16.79 14.16
C LYS A 301 -13.27 -16.07 13.10
#